data_AF-A0AAN4Z4H7-F1
#
_entry.id   AF-A0AAN4Z4H7-F1
#
_cell.length_a   1.000
_cell.length_b   1.000
_cell.length_c   1.000
_cell.angle_alpha   90.00
_cell.angle_beta   90.00
_cell.angle_gamma   90.00
#
_symmetry.space_group_name_H-M   'P 1'
#
loop_
_entity.id
_entity.type
_entity.pdbx_description
1 polymer ?
#
loop_
_entity_poly.entity_id
_entity_poly.type
_entity_poly.pdbx_seq_one_letter_code
_entity_poly.pdbx_strand_id
1 'polypeptide(L)'
;SATNLIYKYNDPYFNITGGDEVNHCASFSNCDFCVTDERCGFCEYVAEDGTKTGFCLPFDGSNDTAAFSGTGPCNFISPNPDYEWEDGSCVTPLTILPIIIMFIYLCFFSIGFAPIPWTLNAEFYPLWARSTCASIATAFNWIFNLLVSLTFLSLSQAVTKYGAFFIYAGFTVIALIVIWFYVPETMGLNIEEIEFLFMSEEERKKHTHKVEDPVDVKNHDVDGFVIYDKIDRSPSKRSNTVRDVDF
;
A
#
# COMPACT_ATOMS: atom_id res chain seq x y z
N SER A 1 17.03 -19.11 17.45
CA SER A 1 16.48 -18.03 18.30
C SER A 1 17.13 -16.73 17.92
N ALA A 2 16.46 -15.95 17.08
CA ALA A 2 16.88 -14.60 16.76
C ALA A 2 16.57 -13.66 17.94
N THR A 3 17.43 -12.65 18.11
CA THR A 3 17.09 -11.33 18.66
C THR A 3 16.52 -11.26 20.07
N ASN A 4 17.39 -11.45 21.07
CA ASN A 4 17.28 -10.75 22.36
C ASN A 4 18.60 -10.01 22.58
N LEU A 5 18.84 -8.98 21.76
CA LEU A 5 19.98 -8.08 21.96
C LEU A 5 19.56 -7.02 22.99
N ILE A 6 19.76 -7.35 24.26
CA ILE A 6 19.69 -6.39 25.36
C ILE A 6 20.75 -6.78 26.38
N TYR A 7 21.76 -5.95 26.54
CA TYR A 7 22.35 -5.82 27.86
C TYR A 7 21.55 -4.75 28.59
N LYS A 8 20.94 -5.15 29.71
CA LYS A 8 20.46 -4.17 30.69
C LYS A 8 21.63 -3.30 31.10
N TYR A 9 21.32 -2.03 31.29
CA TYR A 9 22.10 -0.97 31.91
C TYR A 9 22.60 -1.37 33.30
N ASN A 10 23.51 -2.33 33.37
CA ASN A 10 24.08 -2.84 34.61
C ASN A 10 25.49 -3.38 34.34
N ASP A 11 26.19 -2.76 33.38
CA ASP A 11 27.62 -2.96 33.24
C ASP A 11 28.32 -2.12 34.33
N PRO A 12 29.08 -2.74 35.26
CA PRO A 12 29.75 -2.03 36.35
C PRO A 12 30.82 -1.02 35.87
N TYR A 13 31.14 -0.97 34.57
CA TYR A 13 32.13 -0.06 34.00
C TYR A 13 31.59 1.28 33.52
N PHE A 14 30.27 1.43 33.28
CA PHE A 14 29.69 2.66 32.73
C PHE A 14 28.62 3.24 33.67
N ASN A 15 29.04 4.15 34.53
CA ASN A 15 28.17 4.80 35.52
C ASN A 15 27.43 5.97 34.86
N ILE A 16 26.42 5.66 34.05
CA ILE A 16 25.61 6.68 33.39
C ILE A 16 24.59 7.19 34.45
N THR A 17 24.81 8.38 34.98
CA THR A 17 23.82 9.08 35.82
C THR A 17 22.74 9.64 34.90
N GLY A 18 21.71 8.84 34.59
CA GLY A 18 20.74 9.12 33.53
C GLY A 18 19.55 9.96 33.99
N GLY A 19 19.27 11.05 33.27
CA GLY A 19 17.99 11.76 33.33
C GLY A 19 16.85 10.94 32.72
N ASP A 20 15.64 11.52 32.65
CA ASP A 20 14.41 10.83 32.22
C ASP A 20 14.53 10.16 30.83
N GLU A 21 15.28 10.74 29.90
CA GLU A 21 15.47 10.23 28.53
C GLU A 21 16.28 8.93 28.48
N VAL A 22 17.27 8.78 29.35
CA VAL A 22 18.09 7.56 29.43
C VAL A 22 17.25 6.39 29.94
N ASN A 23 16.38 6.65 30.93
CA ASN A 23 15.45 5.64 31.45
C ASN A 23 14.38 5.25 30.42
N HIS A 24 13.96 6.20 29.58
CA HIS A 24 13.04 5.92 28.46
C HIS A 24 13.65 4.96 27.45
N CYS A 25 14.85 5.26 26.94
CA CYS A 25 15.52 4.38 25.97
C CYS A 25 15.93 3.02 26.60
N ALA A 26 16.35 3.01 27.87
CA ALA A 26 16.69 1.78 28.58
C ALA A 26 15.48 0.87 28.88
N SER A 27 14.25 1.37 28.72
CA SER A 27 13.04 0.57 28.87
C SER A 27 12.82 -0.41 27.71
N PHE A 28 13.43 -0.16 26.55
CA PHE A 28 13.27 -1.00 25.37
C PHE A 28 14.09 -2.27 25.47
N SER A 29 13.43 -3.39 25.16
CA SER A 29 13.99 -4.74 25.21
C SER A 29 14.40 -5.28 23.84
N ASN A 30 14.37 -4.47 22.80
CA ASN A 30 14.64 -4.93 21.45
C ASN A 30 15.19 -3.75 20.66
N CYS A 31 16.23 -4.01 19.87
CA CYS A 31 16.83 -3.02 18.99
C CYS A 31 15.76 -2.39 18.07
N ASP A 32 14.85 -3.20 17.50
CA ASP A 32 13.80 -2.72 16.59
C ASP A 32 12.88 -1.66 17.22
N PHE A 33 12.50 -1.85 18.49
CA PHE A 33 11.70 -0.86 19.22
C PHE A 33 12.52 0.36 19.63
N CYS A 34 13.81 0.18 19.92
CA CYS A 34 14.72 1.27 20.25
C CYS A 34 14.86 2.26 19.07
N VAL A 35 15.18 1.76 17.87
CA VAL A 35 15.39 2.60 16.67
C VAL A 35 14.08 3.13 16.06
N THR A 36 12.92 2.67 16.57
CA THR A 36 11.62 3.19 16.14
C THR A 36 11.27 4.53 16.82
N ASP A 37 11.80 4.81 18.02
CA ASP A 37 11.62 6.09 18.71
C ASP A 37 12.65 7.12 18.22
N GLU A 38 12.20 8.30 17.80
CA GLU A 38 13.07 9.37 17.26
C GLU A 38 14.07 9.92 18.29
N ARG A 39 13.87 9.64 19.58
CA ARG A 39 14.74 10.10 20.68
C ARG A 39 15.79 9.07 21.11
N CYS A 40 15.77 7.88 20.52
CA CYS A 40 16.66 6.79 20.88
C CYS A 40 17.42 6.28 19.64
N GLY A 41 18.57 5.66 19.87
CA GLY A 41 19.33 4.95 18.84
C GLY A 41 20.08 3.77 19.44
N PHE A 42 20.58 2.90 18.57
CA PHE A 42 21.23 1.67 19.01
C PHE A 42 22.73 1.73 18.76
N CYS A 43 23.50 1.44 19.80
CA CYS A 43 24.95 1.37 19.76
C CYS A 43 25.38 -0.10 19.75
N GLU A 44 25.87 -0.60 18.61
CA GLU A 44 26.21 -2.00 18.37
C GLU A 44 27.72 -2.24 18.49
N TYR A 45 28.08 -3.37 19.10
CA TYR A 45 29.43 -3.95 19.17
C TYR A 45 29.40 -5.33 18.54
N VAL A 46 30.35 -5.57 17.64
CA VAL A 46 30.53 -6.87 16.95
C VAL A 46 31.79 -7.53 17.50
N ALA A 47 31.63 -8.58 18.27
CA ALA A 47 32.74 -9.39 18.76
C ALA A 47 33.38 -10.20 17.61
N GLU A 48 34.63 -10.60 17.79
CA GLU A 48 35.39 -11.38 16.79
C GLU A 48 34.75 -12.73 16.44
N ASP A 49 33.94 -13.30 17.34
CA ASP A 49 33.18 -14.53 17.12
C ASP A 49 31.87 -14.31 16.33
N GLY A 50 31.62 -13.06 15.91
CA GLY A 50 30.41 -12.64 15.21
C GLY A 50 29.20 -12.44 16.12
N THR A 51 29.37 -12.51 17.45
CA THR A 51 28.30 -12.14 18.38
C THR A 51 28.12 -10.63 18.37
N LYS A 52 26.88 -10.21 18.13
CA LYS A 52 26.46 -8.81 18.17
C LYS A 52 25.94 -8.52 19.57
N THR A 53 26.30 -7.39 20.16
CA THR A 53 25.76 -6.89 21.43
C THR A 53 25.58 -5.39 21.33
N GLY A 54 24.66 -4.78 22.09
CA GLY A 54 24.50 -3.35 22.00
C GLY A 54 23.58 -2.77 23.06
N PHE A 55 23.51 -1.44 23.08
CA PHE A 55 22.78 -0.64 24.05
C PHE A 55 21.82 0.33 23.35
N CYS A 56 20.60 0.47 23.88
CA CYS A 56 19.68 1.52 23.48
C CYS A 56 19.98 2.79 24.27
N LEU A 57 20.34 3.87 23.58
CA LEU A 57 20.81 5.11 24.18
C LEU A 57 20.06 6.30 23.60
N PRO A 58 19.93 7.41 24.34
CA PRO A 58 19.29 8.60 23.82
C PRO A 58 20.12 9.18 22.67
N PHE A 59 19.42 9.60 21.62
CA PHE A 59 19.98 10.24 20.45
C PHE A 59 20.23 11.73 20.74
N ASP A 60 21.46 12.20 20.50
CA ASP A 60 21.82 13.62 20.60
C ASP A 60 21.95 14.21 19.18
N GLY A 61 20.91 14.93 18.77
CA GLY A 61 20.81 15.56 17.45
C GLY A 61 21.51 16.92 17.34
N SER A 62 22.46 17.24 18.23
CA SER A 62 23.11 18.56 18.25
C SER A 62 24.10 18.82 17.11
N ASN A 63 24.59 17.78 16.42
CA ASN A 63 25.49 17.90 15.27
C ASN A 63 24.98 17.07 14.08
N ASP A 64 24.70 17.74 12.95
CA ASP A 64 24.09 17.17 11.74
C ASP A 64 24.95 16.11 11.00
N THR A 65 26.20 15.87 11.41
CA THR A 65 27.17 15.09 10.62
C THR A 65 27.41 13.65 11.10
N ALA A 66 26.92 13.29 12.28
CA ALA A 66 26.84 11.90 12.71
C ALA A 66 25.92 11.80 13.93
N ALA A 67 24.92 10.93 13.81
CA ALA A 67 24.03 10.61 14.90
C ALA A 67 24.85 9.93 16.00
N PHE A 68 24.96 10.53 17.17
CA PHE A 68 25.67 9.94 18.32
C PHE A 68 24.77 10.01 19.55
N SER A 69 25.09 9.23 20.57
CA SER A 69 24.50 9.46 21.87
C SER A 69 25.32 10.49 22.65
N GLY A 70 24.68 11.28 23.51
CA GLY A 70 25.40 12.08 24.52
C GLY A 70 26.04 11.22 25.62
N THR A 71 25.78 9.91 25.65
CA THR A 71 26.19 8.98 26.72
C THR A 71 26.60 7.62 26.18
N GLY A 72 27.35 6.82 26.96
CA GLY A 72 27.73 5.46 26.57
C GLY A 72 28.94 5.38 25.62
N PRO A 73 29.21 4.18 25.05
CA PRO A 73 30.38 3.93 24.20
C PRO A 73 30.31 4.58 22.81
N CYS A 74 29.11 4.88 22.31
CA CYS A 74 28.89 5.64 21.08
C CYS A 74 28.77 7.16 21.33
N ASN A 75 29.52 7.70 22.30
CA ASN A 75 29.51 9.13 22.61
C ASN A 75 30.37 9.94 21.64
N PHE A 76 29.87 11.10 21.20
CA PHE A 76 30.60 12.05 20.34
C PHE A 76 31.92 12.55 20.95
N ILE A 77 32.03 12.63 22.29
CA ILE A 77 33.22 13.15 22.97
C ILE A 77 34.38 12.15 22.93
N SER A 78 34.07 10.86 23.02
CA SER A 78 35.06 9.78 23.10
C SER A 78 34.51 8.54 22.39
N PRO A 79 34.45 8.56 21.05
CA PRO A 79 33.91 7.45 20.27
C PRO A 79 34.82 6.23 20.44
N ASN A 80 34.24 5.12 20.87
CA ASN A 80 34.95 3.83 20.83
C ASN A 80 34.87 3.27 19.40
N PRO A 81 36.00 3.01 18.72
CA PRO A 81 36.00 2.51 17.35
C PRO A 81 35.40 1.10 17.21
N ASP A 82 35.30 0.35 18.31
CA ASP A 82 34.71 -0.98 18.31
C ASP A 82 33.18 -0.97 18.30
N TYR A 83 32.59 0.21 18.56
CA TYR A 83 31.14 0.41 18.59
C TYR A 83 30.69 1.26 17.41
N GLU A 84 29.71 0.76 16.68
CA GLU A 84 29.07 1.47 15.57
C GLU A 84 27.68 1.94 16.01
N TRP A 85 27.35 3.18 15.66
CA TRP A 85 26.04 3.75 15.92
C TRP A 85 25.12 3.48 14.74
N GLU A 86 23.95 2.90 15.01
CA GLU A 86 22.91 2.68 14.02
C GLU A 86 21.57 3.24 14.52
N ASP A 87 21.10 4.30 13.86
CA ASP A 87 19.87 5.04 14.18
C ASP A 87 18.67 4.59 13.34
N GLY A 88 18.91 3.90 12.23
CA GLY A 88 17.88 3.65 11.22
C GLY A 88 17.30 2.22 11.21
N SER A 89 18.10 1.19 11.49
CA SER A 89 17.68 -0.21 11.30
C SER A 89 18.61 -1.21 11.99
N CYS A 90 18.04 -2.27 12.57
CA CYS A 90 18.84 -3.31 13.20
C CYS A 90 19.17 -4.44 12.21
N VAL A 91 20.46 -4.66 11.95
CA VAL A 91 20.92 -5.68 11.00
C VAL A 91 20.77 -7.09 11.57
N THR A 92 19.69 -7.78 11.17
CA THR A 92 19.42 -9.18 11.48
C THR A 92 19.59 -10.08 10.25
N PRO A 93 19.77 -11.40 10.40
CA PRO A 93 19.79 -12.33 9.27
C PRO A 93 18.49 -12.32 8.42
N LEU A 94 17.41 -11.72 8.95
CA LEU A 94 16.11 -11.62 8.30
C LEU A 94 15.88 -10.28 7.58
N THR A 95 16.85 -9.36 7.56
CA THR A 95 16.70 -8.04 6.89
C THR A 95 16.44 -8.13 5.38
N ILE A 96 16.86 -9.21 4.75
CA ILE A 96 16.62 -9.44 3.31
C ILE A 96 15.15 -9.79 3.03
N LEU A 97 14.44 -10.35 4.02
CA LEU A 97 13.05 -10.78 3.87
C LEU A 97 12.08 -9.63 3.45
N PRO A 98 12.02 -8.47 4.15
CA PRO A 98 11.16 -7.37 3.75
C PRO A 98 11.49 -6.84 2.35
N ILE A 99 12.76 -6.87 1.94
CA ILE A 99 13.19 -6.47 0.60
C ILE A 99 12.57 -7.40 -0.45
N ILE A 100 12.70 -8.72 -0.27
CA ILE A 100 12.11 -9.71 -1.18
C ILE A 100 10.59 -9.55 -1.27
N ILE A 101 9.91 -9.39 -0.12
CA ILE A 101 8.46 -9.19 -0.06
C ILE A 101 8.05 -7.92 -0.82
N MET A 102 8.81 -6.84 -0.65
CA MET A 102 8.57 -5.57 -1.32
C MET A 102 8.71 -5.70 -2.86
N PHE A 103 9.73 -6.43 -3.34
CA PHE A 103 9.86 -6.73 -4.76
C PHE A 103 8.66 -7.52 -5.31
N ILE A 104 8.24 -8.57 -4.60
CA ILE A 104 7.08 -9.38 -5.00
C ILE A 104 5.82 -8.50 -5.06
N TYR A 105 5.61 -7.66 -4.05
CA TYR A 105 4.51 -6.70 -4.01
C TYR A 105 4.53 -5.77 -5.24
N LEU A 106 5.69 -5.19 -5.59
CA LEU A 106 5.80 -4.32 -6.76
C LEU A 106 5.50 -5.04 -8.08
N CYS A 107 5.93 -6.30 -8.22
CA CYS A 107 5.62 -7.09 -9.41
C CYS A 107 4.11 -7.28 -9.59
N PHE A 108 3.40 -7.69 -8.53
CA PHE A 108 1.94 -7.84 -8.59
C PHE A 108 1.22 -6.50 -8.79
N PHE A 109 1.68 -5.44 -8.13
CA PHE A 109 1.14 -4.09 -8.30
C PHE A 109 1.28 -3.62 -9.75
N SER A 110 2.45 -3.83 -10.37
CA SER A 110 2.73 -3.40 -11.73
C SER A 110 1.92 -4.15 -12.78
N ILE A 111 1.61 -5.44 -12.57
CA ILE A 111 0.86 -6.25 -13.54
C ILE A 111 -0.65 -6.02 -13.40
N GLY A 112 -1.15 -5.88 -12.18
CA GLY A 112 -2.57 -5.75 -11.91
C GLY A 112 -2.99 -4.32 -11.61
N PHE A 113 -2.76 -3.90 -10.36
CA PHE A 113 -3.39 -2.69 -9.81
C PHE A 113 -2.96 -1.39 -10.51
N ALA A 114 -1.76 -1.32 -11.07
CA ALA A 114 -1.28 -0.13 -11.75
C ALA A 114 -2.02 0.14 -13.08
N PRO A 115 -2.09 -0.78 -14.06
CA PRO A 115 -2.76 -0.52 -15.33
C PRO A 115 -4.29 -0.64 -15.27
N ILE A 116 -4.84 -1.56 -14.47
CA ILE A 116 -6.26 -1.92 -14.53
C ILE A 116 -7.21 -0.74 -14.33
N PRO A 117 -7.03 0.16 -13.33
CA PRO A 117 -7.93 1.30 -13.16
C PRO A 117 -7.91 2.24 -14.36
N TRP A 118 -6.75 2.46 -14.98
CA TRP A 118 -6.64 3.36 -16.14
C TRP A 118 -7.27 2.77 -17.39
N THR A 119 -7.14 1.45 -17.60
CA THR A 119 -7.79 0.77 -18.72
C THR A 119 -9.30 0.71 -18.53
N LEU A 120 -9.78 0.36 -17.33
CA LEU A 120 -11.20 0.36 -17.00
C LEU A 120 -11.83 1.76 -17.17
N ASN A 121 -11.11 2.81 -16.79
CA ASN A 121 -11.56 4.20 -16.97
C ASN A 121 -11.74 4.58 -18.45
N ALA A 122 -11.05 3.91 -19.38
CA ALA A 122 -11.20 4.12 -20.81
C ALA A 122 -12.35 3.28 -21.42
N GLU A 123 -12.64 2.12 -20.84
CA GLU A 123 -13.62 1.14 -21.34
C GLU A 123 -15.04 1.36 -20.78
N PHE A 124 -15.18 1.82 -19.53
CA PHE A 124 -16.48 1.94 -18.87
C PHE A 124 -17.38 3.04 -19.44
N TYR A 125 -16.79 4.12 -19.96
CA TYR A 125 -17.55 5.32 -20.26
C TYR A 125 -18.07 5.36 -21.70
N PRO A 126 -19.34 5.77 -21.89
CA PRO A 126 -19.90 5.98 -23.22
C PRO A 126 -19.14 7.11 -23.93
N LEU A 127 -19.08 7.02 -25.27
CA LEU A 127 -18.23 7.90 -26.10
C LEU A 127 -18.46 9.40 -25.84
N TRP A 128 -19.70 9.80 -25.58
CA TRP A 128 -20.09 11.20 -25.40
C TRP A 128 -19.67 11.79 -24.04
N ALA A 129 -19.53 10.96 -22.99
CA ALA A 129 -19.21 11.40 -21.62
C ALA A 129 -17.76 11.09 -21.21
N ARG A 130 -17.05 10.30 -22.01
CA ARG A 130 -15.74 9.71 -21.66
C ARG A 130 -14.73 10.71 -21.13
N SER A 131 -14.56 11.85 -21.79
CA SER A 131 -13.57 12.86 -21.40
C SER A 131 -13.92 13.52 -20.05
N THR A 132 -15.20 13.83 -19.82
CA THR A 132 -15.68 14.39 -18.55
C THR A 132 -15.53 13.38 -17.40
N CYS A 133 -15.98 12.14 -17.58
CA CYS A 133 -15.86 11.12 -16.54
C CYS A 133 -14.38 10.80 -16.24
N ALA A 134 -13.53 10.65 -17.28
CA ALA A 134 -12.12 10.36 -17.10
C ALA A 134 -11.36 11.49 -16.39
N SER A 135 -11.69 12.76 -16.68
CA SER A 135 -11.07 13.91 -15.99
C SER A 135 -11.48 13.98 -14.51
N ILE A 136 -12.75 13.72 -14.19
CA ILE A 136 -13.23 13.66 -12.80
C ILE A 136 -12.52 12.53 -12.05
N ALA A 137 -12.47 11.32 -12.62
CA ALA A 137 -11.78 10.17 -12.03
C ALA A 137 -10.30 10.47 -11.76
N THR A 138 -9.62 11.10 -12.72
CA THR A 138 -8.22 11.51 -12.58
C THR A 138 -8.05 12.56 -11.48
N ALA A 139 -8.93 13.55 -11.39
CA ALA A 139 -8.89 14.57 -10.34
C ALA A 139 -9.04 13.93 -8.95
N PHE A 140 -9.99 13.01 -8.76
CA PHE A 140 -10.13 12.27 -7.51
C PHE A 140 -8.89 11.43 -7.19
N ASN A 141 -8.29 10.76 -8.18
CA ASN A 141 -7.05 10.00 -7.99
C ASN A 141 -5.94 10.88 -7.39
N TRP A 142 -5.71 12.07 -7.96
CA TRP A 142 -4.69 13.00 -7.46
C TRP A 142 -5.05 13.59 -6.09
N ILE A 143 -6.32 13.88 -5.83
CA ILE A 143 -6.78 14.36 -4.52
C ILE A 143 -6.52 13.30 -3.45
N PHE A 144 -6.87 12.04 -3.69
CA PHE A 144 -6.62 10.97 -2.73
C PHE A 144 -5.12 10.67 -2.56
N ASN A 145 -4.33 10.79 -3.62
CA ASN A 145 -2.87 10.69 -3.53
C ASN A 145 -2.30 11.77 -2.58
N LEU A 146 -2.75 13.02 -2.74
CA LEU A 146 -2.37 14.11 -1.84
C LEU A 146 -2.83 13.84 -0.40
N LEU A 147 -4.06 13.37 -0.21
CA LEU A 147 -4.61 13.06 1.11
C LEU A 147 -3.78 11.98 1.81
N VAL A 148 -3.45 10.89 1.13
CA VAL A 148 -2.59 9.82 1.68
C VAL A 148 -1.22 10.37 2.04
N SER A 149 -0.62 11.19 1.18
CA SER A 149 0.69 11.80 1.43
C SER A 149 0.69 12.69 2.67
N LEU A 150 -0.36 13.49 2.87
CA LEU A 150 -0.49 14.37 4.04
C LEU A 150 -0.77 13.59 5.33
N THR A 151 -1.60 12.55 5.25
CA THR A 151 -2.02 11.77 6.42
C THR A 151 -0.97 10.74 6.85
N PHE A 152 -0.13 10.25 5.94
CA PHE A 152 0.87 9.22 6.23
C PHE A 152 1.81 9.61 7.38
N LEU A 153 2.34 10.83 7.38
CA LEU A 153 3.27 11.27 8.41
C LEU A 153 2.60 11.40 9.78
N SER A 154 1.40 12.00 9.83
CA SER A 154 0.64 12.11 11.08
C SER A 154 0.20 10.75 11.61
N LEU A 155 -0.17 9.81 10.72
CA LEU A 155 -0.59 8.47 11.11
C LEU A 155 0.58 7.62 11.60
N SER A 156 1.75 7.74 10.96
CA SER A 156 2.95 6.99 11.35
C SER A 156 3.47 7.43 12.73
N GLN A 157 3.33 8.71 13.08
CA GLN A 157 3.63 9.22 14.42
C GLN A 157 2.62 8.73 15.47
N ALA A 158 1.35 8.61 15.12
CA ALA A 158 0.30 8.23 16.09
C ALA A 158 0.22 6.73 16.38
N VAL A 159 0.37 5.87 15.36
CA VAL A 159 0.08 4.42 15.45
C VAL A 159 1.32 3.55 15.17
N THR A 160 2.49 4.18 14.99
CA THR A 160 3.74 3.59 14.48
C THR A 160 3.70 3.27 12.97
N LYS A 161 4.88 3.22 12.33
CA LYS A 161 5.03 2.91 10.89
C LYS A 161 4.34 1.59 10.52
N TYR A 162 4.51 0.55 11.33
CA TYR A 162 3.91 -0.77 11.09
C TYR A 162 2.38 -0.73 11.13
N GLY A 163 1.81 -0.02 12.12
CA GLY A 163 0.36 0.13 12.26
C GLY A 163 -0.27 0.87 11.07
N ALA A 164 0.41 1.92 10.58
CA ALA A 164 -0.05 2.66 9.39
C ALA A 164 -0.15 1.74 8.16
N PHE A 165 0.84 0.89 7.89
CA PHE A 165 0.79 -0.06 6.77
C PHE A 165 -0.39 -1.03 6.87
N PHE A 166 -0.69 -1.56 8.05
CA PHE A 166 -1.84 -2.46 8.25
C PHE A 166 -3.18 -1.77 8.01
N ILE A 167 -3.32 -0.50 8.39
CA ILE A 167 -4.53 0.29 8.12
C ILE A 167 -4.72 0.45 6.61
N TYR A 168 -3.67 0.83 5.87
CA TYR A 168 -3.74 0.94 4.42
C TYR A 168 -4.00 -0.40 3.74
N ALA A 169 -3.41 -1.49 4.22
CA ALA A 169 -3.72 -2.84 3.75
C ALA A 169 -5.20 -3.23 4.00
N GLY A 170 -5.79 -2.78 5.12
CA GLY A 170 -7.22 -2.95 5.37
C GLY A 170 -8.09 -2.23 4.34
N PHE A 171 -7.76 -0.98 4.03
CA PHE A 171 -8.47 -0.21 2.99
C PHE A 171 -8.37 -0.86 1.62
N THR A 172 -7.21 -1.39 1.23
CA THR A 172 -7.07 -2.08 -0.06
C THR A 172 -7.87 -3.37 -0.13
N VAL A 173 -7.96 -4.14 0.96
CA VAL A 173 -8.83 -5.34 1.02
C VAL A 173 -10.29 -4.97 0.88
N ILE A 174 -10.76 -3.93 1.57
CA ILE A 174 -12.14 -3.45 1.44
C ILE A 174 -12.41 -2.99 0.00
N ALA A 175 -11.50 -2.24 -0.60
CA ALA A 175 -11.61 -1.81 -2.00
C ALA A 175 -11.66 -3.01 -2.96
N LEU A 176 -10.86 -4.05 -2.72
CA LEU A 176 -10.86 -5.27 -3.53
C LEU A 176 -12.20 -6.01 -3.43
N ILE A 177 -12.80 -6.07 -2.25
CA ILE A 177 -14.14 -6.65 -2.06
C ILE A 177 -15.18 -5.84 -2.84
N VAL A 178 -15.15 -4.51 -2.75
CA VAL A 178 -16.06 -3.64 -3.50
C VAL A 178 -15.89 -3.86 -5.01
N ILE A 179 -14.65 -3.88 -5.52
CA ILE A 179 -14.39 -4.13 -6.94
C ILE A 179 -14.97 -5.49 -7.36
N TRP A 180 -14.76 -6.54 -6.55
CA TRP A 180 -15.24 -7.88 -6.86
C TRP A 180 -16.77 -7.97 -7.00
N PHE A 181 -17.53 -7.18 -6.23
CA PHE A 181 -19.00 -7.18 -6.29
C PHE A 181 -19.59 -6.21 -7.32
N TYR A 182 -18.97 -5.05 -7.53
CA TYR A 182 -19.57 -3.94 -8.29
C TYR A 182 -19.01 -3.75 -9.70
N VAL A 183 -17.82 -4.27 -9.99
CA VAL A 183 -17.17 -4.09 -11.31
C VAL A 183 -17.46 -5.31 -12.18
N PRO A 184 -18.30 -5.19 -13.22
CA PRO A 184 -18.52 -6.30 -14.16
C PRO A 184 -17.27 -6.49 -15.04
N GLU A 185 -17.00 -7.73 -15.42
CA GLU A 185 -15.92 -8.08 -16.35
C GLU A 185 -16.18 -7.43 -17.74
N THR A 186 -15.29 -6.55 -18.19
CA THR A 186 -15.37 -5.86 -19.49
C THR A 186 -14.59 -6.57 -20.61
N MET A 187 -13.84 -7.63 -20.29
CA MET A 187 -12.94 -8.28 -21.24
C MET A 187 -13.68 -8.93 -22.42
N GLY A 188 -13.35 -8.51 -23.65
CA GLY A 188 -13.81 -9.12 -24.90
C GLY A 188 -15.16 -8.61 -25.41
N LEU A 189 -15.67 -7.52 -24.85
CA LEU A 189 -16.83 -6.78 -25.34
C LEU A 189 -16.38 -5.57 -26.15
N ASN A 190 -17.07 -5.29 -27.26
CA ASN A 190 -16.88 -4.04 -27.98
C ASN A 190 -17.44 -2.86 -27.16
N ILE A 191 -16.92 -1.65 -27.43
CA ILE A 191 -17.36 -0.43 -26.73
C ILE A 191 -18.87 -0.21 -26.90
N GLU A 192 -19.43 -0.54 -28.07
CA GLU A 192 -20.88 -0.46 -28.29
C GLU A 192 -21.66 -1.48 -27.44
N GLU A 193 -21.10 -2.68 -27.26
CA GLU A 193 -21.69 -3.75 -26.43
C GLU A 193 -21.68 -3.39 -24.94
N ILE A 194 -20.67 -2.66 -24.48
CA ILE A 194 -20.57 -2.16 -23.09
C ILE A 194 -21.66 -1.13 -22.82
N GLU A 195 -22.01 -0.26 -23.78
CA GLU A 195 -23.11 0.69 -23.60
C GLU A 195 -24.46 -0.02 -23.35
N PHE A 196 -24.70 -1.19 -23.95
CA PHE A 196 -25.91 -1.99 -23.70
C PHE A 196 -25.96 -2.65 -22.30
N LEU A 197 -24.84 -2.82 -21.61
CA LEU A 197 -24.81 -3.30 -20.21
C LEU A 197 -25.33 -2.25 -19.23
N PHE A 198 -25.21 -0.96 -19.57
CA PHE A 198 -25.59 0.15 -18.72
C PHE A 198 -26.93 0.81 -19.11
N MET A 199 -27.57 0.37 -20.22
CA MET A 199 -28.90 0.85 -20.63
C MET A 199 -30.04 0.16 -19.87
N SER A 200 -31.13 0.89 -19.64
CA SER A 200 -32.37 0.35 -19.09
C SER A 200 -33.02 -0.69 -20.03
N GLU A 201 -33.81 -1.61 -19.47
CA GLU A 201 -34.58 -2.61 -20.24
C GLU A 201 -35.42 -2.00 -21.37
N GLU A 202 -35.98 -0.80 -21.14
CA GLU A 202 -36.85 -0.12 -22.09
C GLU A 202 -36.09 0.50 -23.28
N GLU A 203 -34.94 1.11 -23.01
CA GLU A 203 -34.07 1.66 -24.06
C GLU A 203 -33.44 0.56 -24.92
N ARG A 204 -33.06 -0.55 -24.27
CA ARG A 204 -32.54 -1.74 -24.94
C ARG A 204 -33.55 -2.32 -25.94
N LYS A 205 -34.83 -2.41 -25.57
CA LYS A 205 -35.91 -2.85 -26.47
C LYS A 205 -36.16 -1.87 -27.63
N LYS A 206 -36.09 -0.56 -27.39
CA LYS A 206 -36.24 0.47 -28.45
C LYS A 206 -35.11 0.41 -29.48
N HIS A 207 -33.88 0.14 -29.04
CA HIS A 207 -32.73 0.01 -29.94
C HIS A 207 -32.83 -1.24 -30.82
N THR A 208 -33.31 -2.37 -30.28
CA THR A 208 -33.53 -3.60 -31.07
C THR A 208 -34.67 -3.42 -32.09
N HIS A 209 -35.76 -2.77 -31.70
CA HIS A 209 -36.93 -2.59 -32.58
C HIS A 209 -36.68 -1.65 -33.77
N LYS A 210 -35.68 -0.76 -33.67
CA LYS A 210 -35.28 0.18 -34.73
C LYS A 210 -34.39 -0.47 -35.81
N VAL A 211 -33.83 -1.65 -35.52
CA VAL A 211 -33.02 -2.44 -36.47
C VAL A 211 -33.91 -3.36 -37.31
N GLU A 212 -35.11 -3.71 -36.83
CA GLU A 212 -36.09 -4.55 -37.57
C GLU A 212 -36.82 -3.81 -38.71
N ASP A 213 -36.70 -2.48 -38.82
CA ASP A 213 -37.21 -1.74 -39.98
C ASP A 213 -36.32 -2.03 -41.21
N PRO A 214 -36.90 -2.27 -42.41
CA PRO A 214 -36.20 -2.91 -43.51
C PRO A 214 -35.16 -1.98 -44.16
N VAL A 215 -33.93 -1.99 -43.64
CA VAL A 215 -32.74 -1.47 -44.31
C VAL A 215 -31.84 -2.66 -44.62
N ASP A 216 -31.77 -2.96 -45.93
CA ASP A 216 -30.94 -3.96 -46.63
C ASP A 216 -29.93 -4.75 -45.76
N VAL A 217 -30.31 -5.97 -45.41
CA VAL A 217 -29.51 -6.95 -44.68
C VAL A 217 -28.32 -7.40 -45.53
N LYS A 218 -27.19 -6.73 -45.35
CA LYS A 218 -25.87 -7.29 -45.67
C LYS A 218 -24.98 -7.25 -44.44
N ASN A 219 -24.80 -8.44 -43.85
CA ASN A 219 -23.73 -8.85 -42.94
C ASN A 219 -23.67 -8.29 -41.52
N HIS A 220 -24.55 -7.39 -41.07
CA HIS A 220 -24.51 -6.85 -39.69
C HIS A 220 -25.48 -7.49 -38.68
N ASP A 221 -26.46 -8.30 -39.11
CA ASP A 221 -27.51 -8.86 -38.21
C ASP A 221 -27.08 -10.08 -37.39
N VAL A 222 -25.94 -10.69 -37.71
CA VAL A 222 -25.41 -11.81 -36.91
C VAL A 222 -24.91 -11.30 -35.55
N ASP A 223 -24.48 -10.04 -35.48
CA ASP A 223 -23.85 -9.49 -34.28
C ASP A 223 -24.88 -9.26 -33.16
N GLY A 224 -26.06 -8.70 -33.44
CA GLY A 224 -27.09 -8.41 -32.44
C GLY A 224 -27.61 -9.63 -31.67
N PHE A 225 -27.83 -10.76 -32.35
CA PHE A 225 -28.30 -12.01 -31.72
C PHE A 225 -27.18 -12.73 -30.96
N VAL A 226 -25.93 -12.67 -31.47
CA VAL A 226 -24.74 -13.20 -30.79
C VAL A 226 -24.41 -12.39 -29.52
N ILE A 227 -24.66 -11.08 -29.53
CA ILE A 227 -24.48 -10.18 -28.38
C ILE A 227 -25.41 -10.59 -27.21
N TYR A 228 -26.69 -10.84 -27.49
CA TYR A 228 -27.63 -11.29 -26.45
C TYR A 228 -27.23 -12.65 -25.84
N ASP A 229 -26.80 -13.62 -26.65
CA ASP A 229 -26.36 -14.95 -26.16
C ASP A 229 -25.04 -14.88 -25.37
N LYS A 230 -24.13 -13.94 -25.70
CA LYS A 230 -22.91 -13.67 -24.89
C LYS A 230 -23.24 -13.03 -23.54
N ILE A 231 -24.16 -12.06 -23.50
CA ILE A 231 -24.59 -11.39 -22.26
C ILE A 231 -25.35 -12.37 -21.35
N ASP A 232 -26.13 -13.30 -21.91
CA ASP A 232 -26.86 -14.31 -21.16
C ASP A 232 -25.96 -15.44 -20.59
N ARG A 233 -24.84 -15.75 -21.28
CA ARG A 233 -23.83 -16.74 -20.80
C ARG A 233 -22.77 -16.18 -19.85
N SER A 234 -22.72 -14.87 -19.62
CA SER A 234 -21.83 -14.28 -18.63
C SER A 234 -22.17 -14.79 -17.21
N PRO A 235 -21.19 -15.25 -16.42
CA PRO A 235 -21.42 -15.81 -15.08
C PRO A 235 -22.10 -14.83 -14.09
N SER A 236 -22.16 -13.53 -14.44
CA SER A 236 -22.90 -12.49 -13.72
C SER A 236 -24.38 -12.83 -13.47
N LYS A 237 -25.06 -13.50 -14.40
CA LYS A 237 -26.49 -13.84 -14.22
C LYS A 237 -26.76 -14.92 -13.18
N ARG A 238 -25.75 -15.66 -12.70
CA ARG A 238 -25.98 -16.74 -11.73
C ARG A 238 -26.15 -16.25 -10.29
N SER A 239 -25.91 -14.96 -9.98
CA SER A 239 -26.06 -14.46 -8.61
C SER A 239 -26.67 -13.07 -8.44
N ASN A 240 -26.89 -12.30 -9.50
CA ASN A 240 -27.50 -10.98 -9.38
C ASN A 240 -28.79 -10.92 -10.20
N THR A 241 -29.90 -11.28 -9.55
CA THR A 241 -31.13 -10.50 -9.70
C THR A 241 -30.72 -9.04 -9.55
N VAL A 242 -30.64 -8.37 -10.70
CA VAL A 242 -30.35 -6.95 -10.86
C VAL A 242 -31.26 -6.21 -9.88
N ARG A 243 -30.67 -5.67 -8.81
CA ARG A 243 -31.30 -4.55 -8.14
C ARG A 243 -31.06 -3.38 -9.06
N ASP A 244 -32.11 -2.96 -9.74
CA ASP A 244 -32.18 -1.72 -10.48
C ASP A 244 -31.62 -0.61 -9.57
N VAL A 245 -30.43 -0.11 -9.91
CA VAL A 245 -29.91 1.12 -9.34
C VAL A 245 -30.24 2.19 -10.36
N ASP A 246 -31.43 2.77 -10.20
CA ASP A 246 -31.82 4.00 -10.86
C ASP A 246 -30.86 5.11 -10.40
N PHE A 247 -30.13 5.70 -11.33
CA PHE A 247 -29.42 6.97 -11.16
C PHE A 247 -30.27 8.12 -11.70
#